data_AF-A0A8H5HYH1-F1
#
_entry.id   AF-A0A8H5HYH1-F1
#
_cell.length_a   1.000
_cell.length_b   1.000
_cell.length_c   1.000
_cell.angle_alpha   90.00
_cell.angle_beta   90.00
_cell.angle_gamma   90.00
#
_symmetry.space_group_name_H-M   'P 1'
#
loop_
_entity.id
_entity.type
_entity.pdbx_description
1 polymer ?
#
loop_
_entity_poly.entity_id
_entity_poly.type
_entity_poly.pdbx_seq_one_letter_code
_entity_poly.pdbx_strand_id
1 'polypeptide(L)' 'MLGQILRNWSPSLATWGAGVGAGALLFLSVTPLVRREVLSKVPVLKGYFQDDTPASDKPF' A
#
# COMPACT_ATOMS: atom_id res chain seq x y z
N MET A 1 32.16 -7.93 -12.70
CA MET A 1 31.41 -9.09 -12.17
C MET A 1 30.18 -8.69 -11.34
N LEU A 2 30.30 -7.81 -10.33
CA LEU A 2 29.18 -7.45 -9.44
C LEU A 2 27.97 -6.81 -10.17
N GLY A 3 28.21 -5.88 -11.09
CA GLY A 3 27.14 -5.17 -11.81
C GLY A 3 26.28 -6.06 -12.73
N GLN A 4 26.85 -7.14 -13.27
CA GLN A 4 26.10 -8.09 -14.09
C GLN A 4 25.17 -8.96 -13.24
N ILE A 5 25.64 -9.38 -12.07
CA ILE A 5 24.83 -10.14 -11.10
C ILE A 5 23.62 -9.30 -10.68
N LEU A 6 23.83 -8.04 -10.29
CA LEU A 6 22.73 -7.16 -9.91
C LEU A 6 21.70 -6.97 -11.04
N ARG A 7 22.15 -6.78 -12.28
CA ARG A 7 21.25 -6.67 -13.44
C ARG A 7 20.41 -7.94 -13.67
N ASN A 8 21.03 -9.11 -13.54
CA ASN A 8 20.33 -10.39 -13.72
C ASN A 8 19.29 -10.64 -12.63
N TRP A 9 19.53 -10.18 -11.40
CA TRP A 9 18.62 -10.37 -10.26
C TRP A 9 17.59 -9.25 -10.10
N SER A 10 17.77 -8.11 -10.79
CA SER A 10 16.89 -6.95 -10.70
C SER A 10 15.40 -7.28 -10.91
N PRO A 11 15.00 -8.08 -11.93
CA PRO A 11 13.59 -8.43 -12.12
C PRO A 11 13.00 -9.24 -10.96
N SER A 12 13.79 -10.19 -10.42
CA SER A 12 13.37 -11.02 -9.28
C SER A 12 13.19 -10.17 -8.02
N LEU A 13 14.16 -9.30 -7.72
CA LEU A 13 14.07 -8.38 -6.59
C LEU A 13 12.89 -7.41 -6.71
N ALA A 14 12.62 -6.90 -7.91
CA ALA A 14 11.45 -6.04 -8.16
C ALA A 14 10.14 -6.80 -7.88
N THR A 15 10.04 -8.05 -8.34
CA THR A 15 8.86 -8.89 -8.14
C THR A 15 8.63 -9.21 -6.67
N TRP A 16 9.68 -9.65 -5.96
CA TRP A 16 9.61 -9.92 -4.53
C TRP A 16 9.35 -8.66 -3.70
N GLY A 17 9.98 -7.53 -4.07
CA GLY A 17 9.74 -6.24 -3.43
C GLY A 17 8.29 -5.78 -3.58
N ALA A 18 7.70 -5.94 -4.77
CA ALA A 18 6.28 -5.67 -4.99
C ALA A 18 5.38 -6.59 -4.14
N GLY A 19 5.70 -7.88 -4.08
CA GLY A 19 4.94 -8.84 -3.26
C GLY A 19 5.00 -8.54 -1.77
N VAL A 20 6.18 -8.26 -1.22
CA VAL A 20 6.37 -7.87 0.18
C VAL A 20 5.68 -6.54 0.48
N GLY A 21 5.84 -5.55 -0.40
CA GLY A 21 5.17 -4.25 -0.26
C GLY A 21 3.65 -4.38 -0.25
N ALA A 22 3.08 -5.18 -1.17
CA ALA A 22 1.65 -5.46 -1.20
C ALA A 22 1.18 -6.20 0.07
N GLY A 23 1.94 -7.19 0.54
CA GLY A 23 1.66 -7.89 1.80
C GLY A 23 1.68 -6.94 3.00
N ALA A 24 2.68 -6.08 3.11
CA ALA A 24 2.76 -5.07 4.16
C ALA A 24 1.56 -4.12 4.13
N LEU A 25 1.19 -3.62 2.94
CA LEU A 25 0.00 -2.78 2.77
C LEU A 25 -1.30 -3.49 3.14
N LEU A 26 -1.41 -4.79 2.85
CA LEU A 26 -2.56 -5.61 3.25
C LEU A 26 -2.69 -5.69 4.77
N PHE A 27 -1.63 -6.08 5.46
CA PHE A 27 -1.65 -6.22 6.93
C PHE A 27 -1.80 -4.87 7.64
N LEU A 28 -1.17 -3.81 7.12
CA LEU A 28 -1.26 -2.47 7.67
C LEU A 28 -2.49 -1.70 7.16
N SER A 29 -3.33 -2.30 6.33
CA SER A 29 -4.52 -1.64 5.79
C SER A 29 -5.50 -1.22 6.89
N VAL A 30 -5.42 -1.76 8.11
CA VAL A 30 -6.23 -1.34 9.27
C VAL A 30 -5.72 -0.07 9.96
N THR A 31 -4.46 0.30 9.71
CA THR A 31 -3.83 1.46 10.35
C THR A 31 -4.33 2.76 9.71
N PRO A 32 -4.91 3.71 10.47
CA PRO A 32 -5.47 4.93 9.90
C PRO A 32 -4.48 5.75 9.07
N LEU A 33 -3.21 5.79 9.49
CA LEU A 33 -2.16 6.50 8.75
C LEU A 33 -1.89 5.88 7.38
N VAL A 34 -1.89 4.55 7.28
CA VAL A 34 -1.65 3.84 6.00
C VAL A 34 -2.85 4.00 5.06
N ARG A 35 -4.09 3.93 5.59
CA ARG A 35 -5.30 4.24 4.80
C ARG A 35 -5.24 5.66 4.23
N ARG A 36 -5.03 6.65 5.10
CA ARG A 36 -5.09 8.07 4.72
C ARG A 36 -3.93 8.47 3.82
N GLU A 37 -2.71 8.08 4.14
CA GLU A 37 -1.53 8.60 3.44
C GLU A 37 -1.09 7.79 2.23
N VAL A 38 -1.50 6.52 2.12
CA VAL A 38 -1.06 5.63 1.05
C VAL A 38 -2.25 5.11 0.26
N LEU A 39 -3.13 4.33 0.89
CA LEU A 39 -4.15 3.56 0.16
C LEU A 39 -5.24 4.43 -0.45
N SER A 40 -5.64 5.52 0.22
CA SER A 40 -6.62 6.47 -0.32
C SER A 40 -6.11 7.27 -1.53
N LYS A 41 -4.79 7.30 -1.75
CA LYS A 41 -4.17 8.00 -2.88
C LYS A 41 -4.05 7.11 -4.12
N VAL A 42 -4.35 5.81 -4.00
CA VAL A 42 -4.41 4.90 -5.15
C VAL A 42 -5.73 5.15 -5.90
N PRO A 43 -5.72 5.55 -7.19
CA PRO A 43 -6.92 6.01 -7.89
C PRO A 43 -8.09 5.02 -7.87
N VAL A 44 -7.79 3.71 -7.97
CA VAL A 44 -8.80 2.65 -7.99
C VAL A 44 -9.27 2.22 -6.59
N LEU A 45 -8.56 2.59 -5.52
CA LEU A 45 -8.89 2.20 -4.13
C LEU A 45 -9.42 3.35 -3.29
N LYS A 46 -9.33 4.60 -3.76
CA LYS A 46 -9.71 5.80 -2.99
C LYS A 46 -11.10 5.68 -2.36
N GLY A 47 -12.10 5.31 -3.15
CA GLY A 47 -13.48 5.20 -2.70
C GLY A 47 -13.69 4.11 -1.63
N TYR A 48 -12.90 3.04 -1.64
CA TYR A 48 -13.01 1.97 -0.65
C TYR A 48 -12.59 2.42 0.77
N PHE A 49 -11.67 3.39 0.86
CA PHE A 49 -11.16 3.89 2.14
C PHE A 49 -11.77 5.24 2.55
N GLN A 50 -12.78 5.72 1.81
CA GLN A 50 -13.48 6.96 2.15
C GLN A 50 -14.46 6.71 3.29
N ASP A 51 -14.44 7.58 4.30
CA ASP A 51 -15.42 7.58 5.39
C ASP A 51 -16.52 8.59 5.08
N ASP A 52 -17.65 8.08 4.59
CA ASP A 52 -18.84 8.88 4.27
C ASP A 52 -19.85 8.93 5.44
N THR A 53 -19.47 8.47 6.63
CA THR A 53 -20.32 8.52 7.82
C THR A 53 -20.58 9.99 8.20
N PRO A 54 -21.85 10.43 8.34
CA PRO A 54 -22.18 11.78 8.78
C PRO A 54 -21.55 12.10 10.13
N ALA A 55 -21.15 13.36 10.33
CA ALA A 55 -20.56 13.80 11.60
C ALA A 55 -21.53 13.62 12.79
N SER A 56 -22.84 13.71 12.56
CA SER A 56 -23.86 13.46 13.59
C SER A 56 -23.87 12.03 14.13
N ASP A 57 -23.41 11.07 13.34
CA ASP A 57 -23.43 9.64 13.67
C ASP A 57 -22.10 9.19 14.30
N LYS A 58 -21.12 10.10 14.39
CA LYS A 58 -19.82 9.83 15.03
C LYS A 58 -19.95 10.10 16.53
N PRO A 59 -19.54 9.14 17.39
CA PRO A 59 -19.67 9.29 18.84
C PRO A 59 -18.69 10.31 19.45
N PHE A 60 -17.77 10.87 18.66
CA PHE A 60 -16.77 11.86 19.02
C PHE A 60 -16.39 12.72 17.81
#